data_AF-A0A1X0HPE7-F1
#
_entry.id   AF-A0A1X0HPE7-F1
#
_cell.length_a   1.000
_cell.length_b   1.000
_cell.length_c   1.000
_cell.angle_alpha   90.00
_cell.angle_beta   90.00
_cell.angle_gamma   90.00
#
_symmetry.space_group_name_H-M   'P 1'
#
loop_
_entity.id
_entity.type
_entity.pdbx_description
1 polymer ?
#
loop_
_entity_poly.entity_id
_entity_poly.type
_entity_poly.pdbx_seq_one_letter_code
_entity_poly.pdbx_strand_id
1 'polypeptide(L)' 'LGQTFLDPGLHPQRHTGKPLSPTEVDILRRLARGDTVSEIAQRTMRSVSTISTHKKNAMVKIGLNSDAELIALGVMN' A
#
# COMPACT_ATOMS: atom_id res chain seq x y z
N LEU A 1 23.88 15.91 -25.44
CA LEU A 1 24.02 15.15 -24.18
C LEU A 1 22.79 15.43 -23.34
N GLY A 2 21.71 14.65 -23.55
CA GLY A 2 20.47 14.84 -22.83
C GLY A 2 20.65 14.33 -21.41
N GLN A 3 20.80 15.24 -20.45
CA GLN A 3 20.64 14.88 -19.05
C GLN A 3 19.17 14.53 -18.86
N THR A 4 18.86 13.24 -18.73
CA THR A 4 17.55 12.78 -18.29
C THR A 4 17.25 13.50 -16.98
N PHE A 5 16.35 14.47 -17.04
CA PHE A 5 15.82 15.17 -15.90
C PHE A 5 14.98 14.14 -15.13
N LEU A 6 15.62 13.38 -14.26
CA LEU A 6 14.94 12.51 -13.32
C LEU A 6 14.25 13.43 -12.33
N ASP A 7 12.93 13.53 -12.43
CA ASP A 7 12.12 14.22 -11.43
C ASP A 7 12.49 13.68 -10.03
N PRO A 8 12.90 14.53 -9.08
CA PRO A 8 13.27 14.10 -7.73
C PRO A 8 12.11 13.47 -6.94
N GLY A 9 10.89 13.47 -7.50
CA GLY A 9 9.71 12.78 -6.97
C GLY A 9 9.61 11.30 -7.35
N LEU A 10 10.41 10.81 -8.29
CA LEU A 10 10.40 9.40 -8.75
C LEU A 10 11.41 8.53 -7.98
N HIS A 11 11.63 8.79 -6.69
CA HIS A 11 12.45 7.88 -5.89
C HIS A 11 11.73 6.52 -5.81
N PRO A 12 12.27 5.44 -6.42
CA PRO A 12 11.68 4.13 -6.27
C PRO A 12 11.71 3.80 -4.78
N GLN A 13 10.53 3.62 -4.20
CA GLN A 13 10.38 3.40 -2.77
C GLN A 13 11.08 2.08 -2.42
N ARG A 14 12.30 2.19 -1.88
CA ARG A 14 13.20 1.05 -1.64
C ARG A 14 12.47 0.07 -0.73
N HIS A 15 12.30 -1.17 -1.20
CA HIS A 15 11.74 -2.25 -0.38
C HIS A 15 12.57 -2.34 0.90
N THR A 16 11.91 -2.26 2.06
CA THR A 16 12.63 -2.26 3.35
C THR A 16 13.25 -3.63 3.70
N GLY A 17 13.00 -4.66 2.89
CA GLY A 17 13.37 -6.05 3.16
C GLY A 17 12.62 -6.69 4.33
N LYS A 18 11.77 -5.93 5.04
CA LYS A 18 10.96 -6.42 6.16
C LYS A 18 9.69 -7.10 5.64
N PRO A 19 9.33 -8.27 6.16
CA PRO A 19 8.07 -8.91 5.80
C PRO A 19 6.87 -8.07 6.22
N LEU A 20 5.76 -8.28 5.53
CA LEU A 20 4.46 -7.77 5.94
C LEU A 20 4.04 -8.45 7.26
N SER A 21 3.55 -7.65 8.19
CA SER A 21 2.86 -8.14 9.38
C SER A 21 1.51 -8.75 9.00
N PRO A 22 0.92 -9.64 9.83
CA PRO A 22 -0.39 -10.23 9.56
C PRO A 22 -1.48 -9.20 9.29
N THR A 23 -1.49 -8.09 10.04
CA THR A 23 -2.43 -6.97 9.86
C THR A 23 -2.25 -6.27 8.52
N GLU A 24 -1.01 -6.01 8.11
CA GLU A 24 -0.73 -5.40 6.81
C GLU A 24 -1.20 -6.30 5.66
N VAL A 25 -0.98 -7.61 5.75
CA VAL A 25 -1.47 -8.56 4.74
C VAL A 25 -3.00 -8.58 4.68
N ASP A 26 -3.69 -8.61 5.82
CA ASP A 26 -5.16 -8.56 5.86
C ASP A 26 -5.72 -7.28 5.21
N ILE A 27 -5.13 -6.12 5.56
CA ILE A 27 -5.55 -4.84 4.99
C ILE A 27 -5.32 -4.80 3.47
N LEU A 28 -4.15 -5.22 2.98
CA LEU A 28 -3.88 -5.27 1.54
C LEU A 28 -4.87 -6.18 0.81
N ARG A 29 -5.20 -7.35 1.38
CA ARG A 29 -6.16 -8.28 0.79
C ARG A 29 -7.58 -7.72 0.72
N ARG A 30 -8.02 -6.97 1.73
CA ARG A 30 -9.34 -6.32 1.74
C ARG A 30 -9.42 -5.21 0.69
N LEU A 31 -8.40 -4.36 0.66
CA LEU A 31 -8.29 -3.28 -0.33
C LEU A 31 -8.28 -3.84 -1.77
N ALA A 32 -7.53 -4.92 -2.00
CA ALA A 32 -7.50 -5.65 -3.28
C ALA A 32 -8.87 -6.18 -3.73
N ARG A 33 -9.78 -6.45 -2.77
CA ARG A 33 -11.16 -6.90 -3.04
C ARG A 33 -12.16 -5.74 -3.21
N GLY A 34 -11.69 -4.49 -3.10
CA GLY A 34 -12.51 -3.30 -3.25
C GLY A 34 -13.03 -2.69 -1.95
N ASP A 35 -12.65 -3.22 -0.78
CA ASP A 35 -12.99 -2.56 0.49
C ASP A 35 -12.29 -1.20 0.59
N THR A 36 -12.98 -0.20 1.11
CA THR A 36 -12.36 1.10 1.44
C THR A 36 -11.68 1.08 2.81
N VAL A 37 -10.72 1.98 3.05
CA VAL A 37 -10.07 2.15 4.37
C VAL A 37 -11.08 2.39 5.50
N SER A 38 -12.20 3.05 5.19
CA SER A 38 -13.28 3.33 6.14
C SER A 38 -14.08 2.08 6.49
N GLU A 39 -14.38 1.22 5.50
CA GLU A 39 -15.07 -0.06 5.76
C GLU A 39 -14.18 -1.02 6.56
N ILE A 40 -12.88 -1.07 6.25
CA ILE A 40 -11.92 -1.88 7.01
C ILE A 40 -11.83 -1.38 8.45
N ALA A 41 -11.78 -0.06 8.66
CA ALA A 41 -11.77 0.55 10.00
C ALA A 41 -13.01 0.16 10.81
N GLN A 42 -14.20 0.24 10.20
CA GLN A 42 -15.45 -0.18 10.84
C GLN A 42 -15.45 -1.66 11.21
N ARG A 43 -15.08 -2.55 10.26
CA ARG A 43 -15.07 -4.01 10.48
C ARG A 43 -14.05 -4.47 11.51
N THR A 44 -12.95 -3.74 11.67
CA THR A 44 -11.86 -4.08 12.61
C THR A 44 -11.94 -3.33 13.94
N MET A 45 -12.94 -2.46 14.12
CA MET A 45 -13.05 -1.58 15.31
C MET A 45 -11.76 -0.79 15.56
N ARG A 46 -11.24 -0.16 14.51
CA ARG A 46 -10.03 0.68 14.54
C ARG A 46 -10.31 2.02 13.89
N SER A 47 -9.50 3.03 14.21
CA SER A 47 -9.62 4.33 13.55
C SER A 47 -9.18 4.23 12.09
N VAL A 48 -9.77 5.06 11.23
CA VAL A 48 -9.36 5.20 9.82
C VAL A 48 -7.87 5.55 9.72
N SER A 49 -7.36 6.40 10.62
CA SER A 49 -5.92 6.76 10.66
C SER A 49 -5.01 5.56 10.93
N THR A 50 -5.44 4.62 11.77
CA THR A 50 -4.68 3.39 12.05
C THR A 50 -4.61 2.52 10.80
N ILE A 51 -5.75 2.30 10.14
CA ILE A 51 -5.81 1.52 8.89
C ILE A 51 -4.98 2.18 7.79
N SER A 52 -5.09 3.49 7.62
CA SER A 52 -4.28 4.26 6.66
C SER A 52 -2.78 4.13 6.92
N THR A 53 -2.37 4.11 8.20
CA THR A 53 -0.96 3.93 8.58
C THR A 53 -0.46 2.53 8.22
N HIS A 54 -1.23 1.48 8.55
CA HIS A 54 -0.87 0.12 8.16
C HIS A 54 -0.82 -0.06 6.64
N LYS A 55 -1.80 0.47 5.91
CA LYS A 55 -1.80 0.49 4.44
C LYS A 55 -0.51 1.14 3.91
N LYS A 56 -0.17 2.34 4.38
CA LYS A 56 1.04 3.06 3.96
C LYS A 56 2.30 2.23 4.24
N ASN A 57 2.44 1.70 5.45
CA ASN A 57 3.59 0.89 5.84
C ASN A 57 3.71 -0.38 4.98
N ALA A 58 2.58 -1.03 4.69
CA ALA A 58 2.54 -2.18 3.82
C ALA A 58 3.04 -1.84 2.40
N MET A 59 2.49 -0.79 1.78
CA MET A 59 2.89 -0.33 0.45
C MET A 59 4.38 0.03 0.39
N VAL A 60 4.92 0.71 1.41
CA VAL A 60 6.37 1.00 1.53
C VAL A 60 7.20 -0.28 1.53
N LYS A 61 6.78 -1.31 2.26
CA LYS A 61 7.54 -2.56 2.39
C LYS A 61 7.67 -3.31 1.05
N ILE A 62 6.64 -3.25 0.21
CA ILE A 62 6.57 -3.95 -1.08
C ILE A 62 6.77 -3.04 -2.30
N GLY A 63 7.13 -1.77 -2.10
CA GLY A 63 7.49 -0.82 -3.16
C GLY A 63 6.34 -0.29 -4.00
N LEU A 64 5.10 -0.37 -3.51
CA LEU A 64 3.95 0.23 -4.19
C LEU A 64 3.86 1.73 -3.87
N ASN A 65 3.57 2.53 -4.89
CA ASN A 65 3.50 3.99 -4.77
C ASN A 65 2.06 4.51 -4.88
N SER A 66 1.10 3.67 -5.28
CA SER A 66 -0.29 4.09 -5.49
C SER A 66 -1.31 3.00 -5.18
N ASP A 67 -2.51 3.45 -4.80
CA ASP A 67 -3.70 2.60 -4.65
C ASP A 67 -4.04 1.83 -5.92
N ALA A 68 -3.80 2.42 -7.10
CA ALA A 68 -4.00 1.77 -8.38
C ALA A 68 -3.10 0.52 -8.54
N GLU A 69 -1.84 0.60 -8.13
CA GLU A 69 -0.90 -0.54 -8.17
C GLU A 69 -1.31 -1.63 -7.16
N LEU A 70 -1.81 -1.21 -5.99
CA LEU A 70 -2.33 -2.11 -4.98
C LEU A 70 -3.56 -2.89 -5.47
N ILE A 71 -4.48 -2.21 -6.15
CA ILE A 71 -5.65 -2.84 -6.76
C ILE A 71 -5.21 -3.79 -7.87
N ALA A 72 -4.28 -3.37 -8.75
CA ALA A 72 -3.77 -4.20 -9.84
C ALA A 72 -3.14 -5.51 -9.35
N LEU A 73 -2.47 -5.52 -8.20
CA LEU A 73 -1.96 -6.74 -7.56
C LEU A 73 -3.09 -7.70 -7.15
N GLY A 74 -4.24 -7.16 -6.72
CA GLY A 74 -5.42 -7.91 -6.31
C GLY A 74 -6.21 -8.56 -7.45
N VAL A 75 -6.09 -8.01 -8.66
CA VAL A 75 -6.83 -8.47 -9.86
C VAL A 75 -6.18 -9.73 -10.49
N MET A 76 -4.99 -10.14 -10.03
CA MET A 76 -4.30 -11.36 -10.51
C MET A 76 -4.62 -12.63 -9.67
N ASN A 77 -5.85 -12.80 -9.21
CA ASN A 77 -6.26 -13.99 -8.44
C ASN A 77 -7.57 -14.62 -8.94
#